data_AF-A0A0U3AH82-F1
#
_entry.id   AF-A0A0U3AH82-F1
#
_cell.length_a   1.000
_cell.length_b   1.000
_cell.length_c   1.000
_cell.angle_alpha   90.00
_cell.angle_beta   90.00
_cell.angle_gamma   90.00
#
_symmetry.space_group_name_H-M   'P 1'
#
loop_
_entity.id
_entity.type
_entity.pdbx_description
1 polymer ?
#
loop_
_entity_poly.entity_id
_entity_poly.type
_entity_poly.pdbx_seq_one_letter_code
_entity_poly.pdbx_strand_id
1 'polypeptide(L)'
;LQIGPEAYGALTLRDVQKRTTNAEILLDVRYRVGDDVEIAAGAGPGLTSGVGTPDFRGLLSVAYTPEPKETPVAAPPPPLPADRDHDGILDANDACPDVKGIADEDPKKNGCPPPAPVDSDGDGIFDPDDACSTVPGVADADPTKNGCPPPKDTDGDGIFDPQDACPAEKGAPDDDPTKNGCPKSVRVIENEIVILEQVQFDTGKATIKKASSELL
;
A
#
# COMPACT_ATOMS: atom_id res chain seq x y z
N LEU A 1 37.49 -44.71 24.03
CA LEU A 1 38.11 -45.96 23.56
C LEU A 1 37.44 -46.33 22.24
N GLN A 2 38.20 -46.40 21.17
CA GLN A 2 37.75 -46.78 19.83
C GLN A 2 38.59 -47.95 19.34
N ILE A 3 37.97 -48.93 18.70
CA ILE A 3 38.64 -50.11 18.14
C ILE A 3 38.13 -50.26 16.72
N GLY A 4 39.02 -50.30 15.73
CA GLY A 4 38.61 -50.36 14.34
C GLY A 4 39.68 -50.87 13.38
N PRO A 5 39.28 -51.25 12.16
CA PRO A 5 40.23 -51.50 11.10
C PRO A 5 40.65 -50.18 10.44
N GLU A 6 41.93 -50.08 10.12
CA GLU A 6 42.50 -49.00 9.31
C GLU A 6 43.17 -49.59 8.09
N ALA A 7 42.87 -49.04 6.91
CA ALA A 7 43.50 -49.45 5.67
C ALA A 7 44.45 -48.35 5.17
N TYR A 8 45.69 -48.74 4.88
CA TYR A 8 46.68 -47.85 4.29
C TYR A 8 47.10 -48.40 2.93
N GLY A 9 47.28 -47.51 1.97
CA GLY A 9 47.73 -47.91 0.64
C GLY A 9 48.40 -46.77 -0.09
N ALA A 10 49.34 -47.12 -0.96
CA ALA A 10 49.91 -46.19 -1.92
C ALA A 10 50.08 -46.88 -3.28
N LEU A 11 50.03 -46.06 -4.32
CA LEU A 11 50.03 -46.50 -5.71
C LEU A 11 50.89 -45.55 -6.53
N THR A 12 51.59 -46.10 -7.52
CA THR A 12 52.41 -45.31 -8.45
C THR A 12 51.55 -44.82 -9.61
N LEU A 13 51.52 -43.51 -9.86
CA LEU A 13 50.65 -42.90 -10.87
C LEU A 13 51.01 -43.22 -12.33
N ARG A 14 52.23 -43.68 -12.61
CA ARG A 14 52.74 -43.92 -13.98
C ARG A 14 52.75 -45.39 -14.42
N ASP A 15 52.78 -46.33 -13.47
CA ASP A 15 52.83 -47.76 -13.76
C ASP A 15 52.20 -48.55 -12.60
N VAL A 16 50.91 -48.85 -12.73
CA VAL A 16 50.12 -49.55 -11.71
C VAL A 16 50.28 -51.05 -11.92
N GLN A 17 51.14 -51.67 -11.13
CA GLN A 17 51.41 -53.12 -11.17
C GLN A 17 51.35 -53.70 -9.76
N LYS A 18 51.14 -55.02 -9.66
CA LYS A 18 51.15 -55.72 -8.36
C LYS A 18 52.42 -55.49 -7.53
N ARG A 19 53.54 -55.17 -8.20
CA ARG A 19 54.84 -54.92 -7.56
C ARG A 19 55.04 -53.46 -7.12
N THR A 20 54.20 -52.54 -7.59
CA THR A 20 54.27 -51.08 -7.35
C THR A 20 53.07 -50.53 -6.55
N THR A 21 52.09 -51.39 -6.23
CA THR A 21 50.96 -51.08 -5.35
C THR A 21 51.17 -51.71 -3.97
N ASN A 22 51.19 -50.88 -2.93
CA ASN A 22 51.21 -51.31 -1.54
C ASN A 22 49.82 -51.14 -0.91
N ALA A 23 49.34 -52.18 -0.23
CA ALA A 23 48.15 -52.11 0.60
C ALA A 23 48.39 -52.90 1.88
N GLU A 24 47.94 -52.37 3.00
CA GLU A 24 48.02 -52.98 4.32
C GLU A 24 46.74 -52.66 5.11
N ILE A 25 46.43 -53.53 6.07
CA ILE A 25 45.30 -53.33 6.97
C ILE A 25 45.80 -53.54 8.40
N LEU A 26 45.48 -52.60 9.28
CA LEU A 26 45.81 -52.63 10.69
C LEU A 26 44.51 -52.75 11.49
N LEU A 27 44.51 -53.55 12.54
CA LEU A 27 43.50 -53.44 13.59
C LEU A 27 44.08 -52.53 14.68
N ASP A 28 43.37 -51.45 14.99
CA ASP A 28 43.82 -50.43 15.91
C ASP A 28 42.97 -50.35 17.19
N VAL A 29 43.60 -49.86 18.25
CA VAL A 29 42.96 -49.48 19.50
C VAL A 29 43.40 -48.05 19.81
N ARG A 30 42.45 -47.13 19.87
CA ARG A 30 42.64 -45.72 20.15
C ARG A 30 42.02 -45.35 21.49
N TYR A 31 42.75 -44.62 22.31
CA TYR A 31 42.32 -44.20 23.63
C TYR A 31 42.58 -42.70 23.83
N ARG A 32 41.53 -41.95 24.15
CA ARG A 32 41.61 -40.52 24.48
C ARG A 32 41.95 -40.36 25.96
N VAL A 33 43.04 -39.66 26.24
CA VAL A 33 43.53 -39.33 27.59
C VAL A 33 43.17 -37.88 27.88
N GLY A 34 42.14 -37.67 28.70
CA GLY A 34 41.55 -36.33 28.88
C GLY A 34 40.85 -35.84 27.60
N ASP A 35 40.82 -34.53 27.40
CA ASP A 35 40.12 -33.91 26.26
C ASP A 35 41.06 -33.60 25.08
N ASP A 36 42.38 -33.65 25.29
CA ASP A 36 43.35 -33.09 24.34
C ASP A 36 44.31 -34.10 23.72
N VAL A 37 44.45 -35.31 24.25
CA VAL A 37 45.46 -36.27 23.76
C VAL A 37 44.80 -37.59 23.40
N GLU A 38 45.17 -38.16 22.26
CA GLU A 38 44.82 -39.51 21.84
C GLU A 38 46.09 -40.36 21.71
N ILE A 39 46.05 -41.56 22.27
CA ILE A 39 47.11 -42.57 22.12
C ILE A 39 46.52 -43.75 21.35
N ALA A 40 47.22 -44.25 20.34
CA ALA A 40 46.79 -45.45 19.63
C ALA A 40 47.90 -46.49 19.48
N ALA A 41 47.48 -47.75 19.43
CA ALA A 41 48.31 -48.88 19.07
C ALA A 41 47.58 -49.74 18.05
N GLY A 42 48.21 -50.04 16.92
CA GLY A 42 47.61 -50.87 15.89
C GLY A 42 48.61 -51.81 15.25
N ALA A 43 48.13 -52.96 14.77
CA ALA A 43 48.99 -53.91 14.08
C ALA A 43 48.23 -54.74 13.04
N GLY A 44 48.95 -55.20 12.01
CA GLY A 44 48.35 -56.03 10.98
C GLY A 44 49.28 -56.35 9.81
N PRO A 45 48.80 -57.16 8.86
CA PRO A 45 49.59 -57.66 7.74
C PRO A 45 49.58 -56.72 6.53
N GLY A 46 50.61 -56.87 5.69
CA GLY A 46 50.55 -56.43 4.30
C GLY A 46 49.58 -57.28 3.48
N LEU A 47 48.78 -56.65 2.62
CA LEU A 47 47.85 -57.31 1.72
C LEU A 47 48.44 -57.53 0.32
N THR A 48 49.55 -56.86 -0.01
CA THR A 48 50.25 -57.01 -1.29
C THR A 48 51.74 -57.23 -1.08
N SER A 49 52.42 -57.71 -2.12
CA SER A 49 53.87 -57.92 -2.13
C SER A 49 54.61 -56.79 -2.86
N GLY A 50 54.04 -55.58 -2.87
CA GLY A 50 54.66 -54.41 -3.48
C GLY A 50 55.89 -53.97 -2.70
N VAL A 51 56.89 -53.39 -3.38
CA VAL A 51 58.10 -52.88 -2.72
C VAL A 51 57.72 -51.84 -1.65
N GLY A 52 58.07 -52.10 -0.39
CA GLY A 52 57.71 -51.25 0.76
C GLY A 52 56.51 -51.73 1.59
N THR A 53 55.80 -52.78 1.16
CA THR A 53 54.75 -53.43 1.95
C THR A 53 55.39 -54.44 2.90
N PRO A 54 55.23 -54.29 4.23
CA PRO A 54 55.79 -55.25 5.18
C PRO A 54 54.90 -56.50 5.30
N ASP A 55 55.49 -57.64 5.65
CA ASP A 55 54.72 -58.84 6.00
C ASP A 55 53.86 -58.60 7.26
N PHE A 56 54.34 -57.72 8.15
CA PHE A 56 53.65 -57.28 9.36
C PHE A 56 54.08 -55.87 9.77
N ARG A 57 53.14 -55.03 10.19
CA ARG A 57 53.41 -53.69 10.72
C ARG A 57 52.74 -53.51 12.08
N GLY A 58 53.47 -52.90 13.00
CA GLY A 58 52.93 -52.33 14.23
C GLY A 58 53.11 -50.81 14.20
N LEU A 59 52.11 -50.09 14.72
CA LEU A 59 52.11 -48.64 14.84
C LEU A 59 51.77 -48.26 16.29
N LEU A 60 52.54 -47.33 16.84
CA LEU A 60 52.22 -46.62 18.07
C LEU A 60 52.11 -45.14 17.71
N SER A 61 51.01 -44.49 18.10
CA SER A 61 50.78 -43.08 17.83
C SER A 61 50.35 -42.30 19.07
N VAL A 62 50.74 -41.03 19.10
CA VAL A 62 50.27 -40.04 20.07
C VAL A 62 49.86 -38.82 19.25
N ALA A 63 48.61 -38.39 19.39
CA ALA A 63 48.06 -37.23 18.71
C ALA A 63 47.56 -36.22 19.75
N TYR A 64 47.82 -34.93 19.51
CA TYR A 64 47.26 -33.83 20.28
C TYR A 64 46.07 -33.25 19.51
N THR A 65 44.87 -33.44 20.07
CA THR A 65 43.57 -33.10 19.48
C THR A 65 42.68 -32.42 20.54
N PRO A 66 42.94 -31.13 20.85
CA PRO A 66 42.15 -30.39 21.84
C PRO A 66 40.72 -30.18 21.38
N GLU A 67 39.76 -30.37 22.29
CA GLU A 67 38.36 -30.07 22.03
C GLU A 67 38.13 -28.56 22.06
N PRO A 68 37.59 -27.94 21.00
CA PRO A 68 37.23 -26.53 21.03
C PRO A 68 36.19 -26.31 22.12
N LYS A 69 36.53 -25.54 23.17
CA LYS A 69 35.54 -25.10 24.14
C LYS A 69 34.55 -24.21 23.41
N GLU A 70 33.38 -24.74 23.10
CA GLU A 70 32.26 -23.93 22.63
C GLU A 70 31.99 -22.88 23.71
N THR A 71 32.31 -21.62 23.42
CA THR A 71 31.85 -20.51 24.24
C THR A 71 30.33 -20.52 24.19
N PRO A 72 29.62 -20.54 25.34
CA PRO A 72 28.17 -20.44 25.34
C PRO A 72 27.77 -19.21 24.56
N VAL A 73 27.06 -19.41 23.45
CA VAL A 73 26.51 -18.29 22.68
C VAL A 73 25.56 -17.56 23.62
N ALA A 74 25.85 -16.28 23.88
CA ALA A 74 24.98 -15.45 24.70
C ALA A 74 23.54 -15.56 24.19
N ALA A 75 22.58 -15.71 25.12
CA ALA A 75 21.17 -15.79 24.77
C ALA A 75 20.81 -14.64 23.81
N PRO A 76 19.95 -14.90 22.79
CA PRO A 76 19.55 -13.86 21.86
C PRO A 76 18.96 -12.67 22.64
N PRO A 77 19.22 -11.43 22.19
CA PRO A 77 18.64 -10.25 22.81
C PRO A 77 17.11 -10.37 22.82
N PRO A 78 16.43 -9.77 23.83
CA PRO A 78 14.97 -9.77 23.85
C PRO A 78 14.42 -9.17 22.55
N PRO A 79 13.27 -9.65 22.06
CA PRO A 79 12.63 -9.07 20.89
C PRO A 79 12.36 -7.58 21.14
N LEU A 80 12.60 -6.77 20.11
CA LEU A 80 12.24 -5.35 20.14
C LEU A 80 10.74 -5.22 20.41
N PRO A 81 10.31 -4.15 21.11
CA PRO A 81 8.89 -3.90 21.32
C PRO A 81 8.18 -3.79 19.97
N ALA A 82 6.99 -4.40 19.88
CA ALA A 82 6.21 -4.43 18.66
C ALA A 82 5.59 -3.06 18.38
N ASP A 83 5.61 -2.70 17.10
CA ASP A 83 4.91 -1.58 16.48
C ASP A 83 4.44 -2.14 15.12
N ARG A 84 3.24 -2.71 15.13
CA ARG A 84 2.76 -3.58 14.04
C ARG A 84 2.30 -2.79 12.83
N ASP A 85 1.68 -1.63 13.05
CA ASP A 85 1.21 -0.77 11.98
C ASP A 85 2.28 0.26 11.54
N HIS A 86 3.38 0.39 12.30
CA HIS A 86 4.50 1.26 12.02
C HIS A 86 4.11 2.74 11.99
N ASP A 87 3.25 3.16 12.92
CA ASP A 87 2.89 4.57 13.12
C ASP A 87 3.84 5.29 14.11
N GLY A 88 4.75 4.55 14.75
CA GLY A 88 5.72 5.06 15.72
C GLY A 88 5.25 4.99 17.18
N ILE A 89 4.07 4.43 17.44
CA ILE A 89 3.50 4.15 18.76
C ILE A 89 3.58 2.63 18.96
N LEU A 90 4.15 2.21 20.09
CA LEU A 90 4.28 0.79 20.38
C LEU A 90 2.90 0.16 20.63
N ASP A 91 2.69 -1.10 20.21
CA ASP A 91 1.45 -1.88 20.39
C ASP A 91 0.89 -1.83 21.84
N ALA A 92 1.76 -1.65 22.83
CA ALA A 92 1.38 -1.57 24.25
C ALA A 92 0.70 -0.24 24.64
N ASN A 93 0.96 0.82 23.88
CA ASN A 93 0.44 2.17 24.09
C ASN A 93 -0.52 2.60 22.97
N ASP A 94 -0.70 1.76 21.96
CA ASP A 94 -1.55 1.99 20.81
C ASP A 94 -2.96 1.42 21.04
N ALA A 95 -3.97 2.27 20.91
CA ALA A 95 -5.38 1.90 20.99
C ALA A 95 -5.87 1.19 19.70
N CYS A 96 -5.17 1.36 18.59
CA CYS A 96 -5.45 0.76 17.28
C CYS A 96 -4.22 0.05 16.67
N PRO A 97 -3.66 -1.02 17.28
CA PRO A 97 -2.37 -1.65 16.88
C PRO A 97 -2.24 -2.20 15.45
N ASP A 98 -3.33 -2.21 14.68
CA ASP A 98 -3.35 -2.72 13.30
C ASP A 98 -3.62 -1.59 12.28
N VAL A 99 -3.84 -0.34 12.72
CA VAL A 99 -4.30 0.77 11.88
C VAL A 99 -3.57 2.06 12.26
N LYS A 100 -2.73 2.53 11.34
CA LYS A 100 -1.94 3.76 11.53
C LYS A 100 -2.77 4.93 12.03
N GLY A 101 -2.35 5.49 13.16
CA GLY A 101 -2.96 6.68 13.72
C GLY A 101 -1.98 7.80 14.02
N ILE A 102 -2.44 8.67 14.91
CA ILE A 102 -1.67 9.80 15.42
C ILE A 102 -1.56 9.68 16.94
N ALA A 103 -0.51 10.27 17.49
CA ALA A 103 -0.37 10.37 18.94
C ALA A 103 -1.49 11.26 19.52
N ASP A 104 -2.13 10.79 20.58
CA ASP A 104 -3.18 11.50 21.32
C ASP A 104 -2.92 11.36 22.82
N GLU A 105 -3.31 12.38 23.59
CA GLU A 105 -3.19 12.39 25.05
C GLU A 105 -4.21 11.43 25.71
N ASP A 106 -5.33 11.14 25.05
CA ASP A 106 -6.29 10.12 25.49
C ASP A 106 -5.79 8.72 25.10
N PRO A 107 -5.50 7.83 26.07
CA PRO A 107 -5.03 6.47 25.80
C PRO A 107 -5.99 5.62 24.96
N LYS A 108 -7.27 6.03 24.83
CA LYS A 108 -8.25 5.34 23.98
C LYS A 108 -8.19 5.76 22.51
N LYS A 109 -7.45 6.81 22.20
CA LYS A 109 -7.31 7.37 20.85
C LYS A 109 -5.87 7.40 20.37
N ASN A 110 -4.91 7.24 21.27
CA ASN A 110 -3.49 7.22 20.95
C ASN A 110 -3.19 6.09 19.95
N GLY A 111 -2.70 6.44 18.76
CA GLY A 111 -2.43 5.49 17.67
C GLY A 111 -3.66 5.12 16.82
N CYS A 112 -4.80 5.77 17.04
CA CYS A 112 -5.96 5.64 16.15
C CYS A 112 -6.05 6.78 15.13
N PRO A 113 -6.58 6.52 13.92
CA PRO A 113 -6.88 7.57 12.97
C PRO A 113 -8.00 8.48 13.50
N PRO A 114 -8.02 9.77 13.14
CA PRO A 114 -9.14 10.64 13.46
C PRO A 114 -10.43 10.10 12.85
N PRO A 115 -11.60 10.36 13.48
CA PRO A 115 -12.88 9.97 12.91
C PRO A 115 -13.02 10.56 11.49
N ALA A 116 -13.48 9.73 10.56
CA ALA A 116 -13.74 10.19 9.20
C ALA A 116 -14.75 11.35 9.23
N PRO A 117 -14.57 12.37 8.37
CA PRO A 117 -15.54 13.44 8.26
C PRO A 117 -16.89 12.85 7.81
N VAL A 118 -17.96 13.36 8.40
CA VAL A 118 -19.33 12.91 8.14
C VAL A 118 -19.84 13.64 6.90
N ASP A 119 -20.57 12.91 6.06
CA ASP A 119 -21.32 13.44 4.92
C ASP A 119 -22.77 12.99 5.15
N SER A 120 -23.58 13.90 5.70
CA SER A 120 -24.91 13.61 6.22
C SER A 120 -25.98 13.49 5.12
N ASP A 121 -25.77 14.09 3.95
CA ASP A 121 -26.72 14.05 2.84
C ASP A 121 -26.22 13.27 1.60
N GLY A 122 -24.94 12.91 1.58
CA GLY A 122 -24.34 12.05 0.58
C GLY A 122 -24.02 12.74 -0.74
N ASP A 123 -23.88 14.08 -0.75
CA ASP A 123 -23.56 14.83 -1.97
C ASP A 123 -22.04 14.83 -2.30
N GLY A 124 -21.21 14.30 -1.39
CA GLY A 124 -19.76 14.22 -1.53
C GLY A 124 -18.99 15.41 -0.96
N ILE A 125 -19.67 16.35 -0.31
CA ILE A 125 -19.12 17.46 0.46
C ILE A 125 -19.34 17.14 1.94
N PHE A 126 -18.28 17.12 2.73
CA PHE A 126 -18.40 16.76 4.14
C PHE A 126 -19.05 17.89 4.95
N ASP A 127 -19.81 17.54 5.99
CA ASP A 127 -20.55 18.46 6.87
C ASP A 127 -19.76 19.70 7.34
N PRO A 128 -18.44 19.64 7.63
CA PRO A 128 -17.67 20.83 8.00
C PRO A 128 -17.49 21.85 6.88
N ASP A 129 -17.54 21.41 5.62
CA ASP A 129 -17.36 22.20 4.40
C ASP A 129 -18.70 22.43 3.66
N ASP A 130 -19.78 21.81 4.13
CA ASP A 130 -21.13 21.88 3.54
C ASP A 130 -22.03 22.88 4.29
N ALA A 131 -22.46 23.93 3.59
CA ALA A 131 -23.39 24.93 4.10
C ALA A 131 -24.81 24.39 4.32
N CYS A 132 -25.17 23.30 3.64
CA CYS A 132 -26.47 22.66 3.61
C CYS A 132 -26.43 21.16 3.96
N SER A 133 -25.61 20.75 4.93
CA SER A 133 -25.40 19.38 5.51
C SER A 133 -26.56 18.37 5.63
N THR A 134 -27.81 18.70 5.32
CA THR A 134 -28.94 17.76 5.32
C THR A 134 -29.70 17.74 3.99
N VAL A 135 -29.26 18.50 2.99
CA VAL A 135 -29.94 18.70 1.71
C VAL A 135 -28.91 18.65 0.60
N PRO A 136 -28.89 17.58 -0.22
CA PRO A 136 -27.85 17.38 -1.21
C PRO A 136 -27.74 18.56 -2.18
N GLY A 137 -26.51 19.04 -2.38
CA GLY A 137 -26.23 20.16 -3.26
C GLY A 137 -25.09 19.91 -4.23
N VAL A 138 -24.45 21.02 -4.61
CA VAL A 138 -23.32 21.02 -5.54
C VAL A 138 -22.17 21.84 -4.95
N ALA A 139 -20.95 21.52 -5.38
CA ALA A 139 -19.78 22.28 -4.98
C ALA A 139 -19.84 23.72 -5.51
N ASP A 140 -19.58 24.69 -4.63
CA ASP A 140 -19.51 26.12 -4.96
C ASP A 140 -18.22 26.72 -4.37
N ALA A 141 -17.70 27.76 -5.01
CA ALA A 141 -16.53 28.48 -4.52
C ALA A 141 -16.85 29.37 -3.31
N ASP A 142 -18.13 29.74 -3.14
CA ASP A 142 -18.65 30.45 -1.98
C ASP A 142 -18.96 29.45 -0.85
N PRO A 143 -18.24 29.49 0.29
CA PRO A 143 -18.49 28.58 1.41
C PRO A 143 -19.90 28.65 1.98
N THR A 144 -20.65 29.73 1.72
CA THR A 144 -22.04 29.87 2.18
C THR A 144 -23.06 29.14 1.29
N LYS A 145 -22.62 28.65 0.13
CA LYS A 145 -23.45 27.94 -0.87
C LYS A 145 -22.91 26.57 -1.22
N ASN A 146 -21.69 26.25 -0.81
CA ASN A 146 -21.06 24.96 -1.05
C ASN A 146 -21.91 23.85 -0.41
N GLY A 147 -22.33 22.86 -1.20
CA GLY A 147 -23.20 21.77 -0.76
C GLY A 147 -24.67 22.14 -0.63
N CYS A 148 -25.05 23.36 -1.02
CA CYS A 148 -26.46 23.72 -1.16
C CYS A 148 -26.99 23.43 -2.58
N PRO A 149 -28.27 23.07 -2.71
CA PRO A 149 -28.90 22.98 -4.02
C PRO A 149 -28.89 24.36 -4.69
N PRO A 150 -28.70 24.42 -6.02
CA PRO A 150 -28.76 25.69 -6.73
C PRO A 150 -30.12 26.35 -6.49
N PRO A 151 -30.17 27.70 -6.46
CA PRO A 151 -31.43 28.41 -6.39
C PRO A 151 -32.34 27.98 -7.55
N LYS A 152 -33.64 27.93 -7.26
CA LYS A 152 -34.64 27.44 -8.21
C LYS A 152 -34.75 28.42 -9.39
N ASP A 153 -34.88 27.87 -10.59
CA ASP A 153 -35.23 28.57 -11.81
C ASP A 153 -36.51 27.90 -12.33
N THR A 154 -37.65 28.52 -12.01
CA THR A 154 -38.98 27.90 -12.18
C THR A 154 -39.39 27.85 -13.65
N ASP A 155 -39.01 28.83 -14.46
CA ASP A 155 -39.35 28.86 -15.88
C ASP A 155 -38.21 28.36 -16.78
N GLY A 156 -36.97 28.32 -16.31
CA GLY A 156 -35.81 27.85 -17.06
C GLY A 156 -35.29 28.88 -18.06
N ASP A 157 -35.35 30.17 -17.76
CA ASP A 157 -34.78 31.25 -18.57
C ASP A 157 -33.31 31.57 -18.24
N GLY A 158 -32.76 30.95 -17.18
CA GLY A 158 -31.39 31.13 -16.72
C GLY A 158 -31.21 32.22 -15.66
N ILE A 159 -32.30 32.86 -15.20
CA ILE A 159 -32.34 33.78 -14.08
C ILE A 159 -33.07 33.08 -12.93
N PHE A 160 -32.40 32.93 -11.79
CA PHE A 160 -33.02 32.23 -10.67
C PHE A 160 -34.16 33.05 -10.05
N ASP A 161 -35.19 32.37 -9.54
CA ASP A 161 -36.40 32.94 -8.95
C ASP A 161 -36.14 34.13 -7.99
N PRO A 162 -35.08 34.16 -7.15
CA PRO A 162 -34.82 35.31 -6.28
C PRO A 162 -34.31 36.57 -7.00
N GLN A 163 -33.83 36.45 -8.24
CA GLN A 163 -33.39 37.54 -9.12
C GLN A 163 -34.36 37.80 -10.28
N ASP A 164 -35.37 36.96 -10.45
CA ASP A 164 -36.37 37.06 -11.51
C ASP A 164 -37.62 37.83 -11.02
N ALA A 165 -37.98 38.88 -11.77
CA ALA A 165 -39.19 39.66 -11.53
C ALA A 165 -40.46 38.93 -12.00
N CYS A 166 -40.33 37.97 -12.91
CA CYS A 166 -41.39 37.14 -13.47
C CYS A 166 -41.07 35.63 -13.38
N PRO A 167 -40.93 35.01 -12.18
CA PRO A 167 -40.46 33.61 -12.01
C PRO A 167 -41.25 32.49 -12.72
N ALA A 168 -42.40 32.81 -13.31
CA ALA A 168 -43.24 31.84 -14.01
C ALA A 168 -43.26 32.07 -15.53
N GLU A 169 -42.54 33.07 -16.04
CA GLU A 169 -42.63 33.52 -17.43
C GLU A 169 -41.26 33.90 -17.99
N LYS A 170 -40.77 33.04 -18.89
CA LYS A 170 -39.45 33.23 -19.50
C LYS A 170 -39.25 34.64 -20.02
N GLY A 171 -38.19 35.29 -19.55
CA GLY A 171 -37.75 36.57 -20.06
C GLY A 171 -36.29 36.55 -20.49
N ALA A 172 -35.78 37.76 -20.71
CA ALA A 172 -34.37 37.98 -20.96
C ALA A 172 -33.80 38.82 -19.79
N PRO A 173 -32.49 38.73 -19.54
CA PRO A 173 -31.84 39.61 -18.57
C PRO A 173 -32.10 41.09 -18.86
N ASP A 174 -32.31 41.87 -17.80
CA ASP A 174 -32.48 43.32 -17.85
C ASP A 174 -31.69 43.98 -16.71
N ASP A 175 -31.17 45.18 -16.95
CA ASP A 175 -30.46 45.97 -15.95
C ASP A 175 -31.40 46.50 -14.85
N ASP A 176 -32.70 46.61 -15.15
CA ASP A 176 -33.76 46.99 -14.22
C ASP A 176 -34.26 45.74 -13.46
N PRO A 177 -34.03 45.64 -12.13
CA PRO A 177 -34.45 44.48 -11.34
C PRO A 177 -35.96 44.22 -11.38
N THR A 178 -36.78 45.20 -11.74
CA THR A 178 -38.25 45.04 -11.85
C THR A 178 -38.70 44.40 -13.16
N LYS A 179 -37.77 44.23 -14.11
CA LYS A 179 -38.03 43.66 -15.45
C LYS A 179 -37.10 42.50 -15.79
N ASN A 180 -36.11 42.24 -14.95
CA ASN A 180 -35.17 41.15 -15.14
C ASN A 180 -35.91 39.81 -15.13
N GLY A 181 -35.80 39.03 -16.21
CA GLY A 181 -36.54 37.76 -16.38
C GLY A 181 -37.99 37.92 -16.83
N CYS A 182 -38.44 39.13 -17.17
CA CYS A 182 -39.77 39.33 -17.74
C CYS A 182 -39.77 39.38 -19.29
N PRO A 183 -40.84 38.87 -19.95
CA PRO A 183 -41.00 38.99 -21.40
C PRO A 183 -41.21 40.46 -21.82
N LYS A 184 -40.29 40.99 -22.64
CA LYS A 184 -40.34 42.38 -23.14
C LYS A 184 -41.33 42.57 -24.28
N SER A 185 -41.32 41.63 -25.20
CA SER A 185 -41.88 41.85 -26.54
C SER A 185 -42.93 40.82 -26.91
N VAL A 186 -42.80 39.58 -26.41
CA VAL A 186 -43.68 38.46 -26.71
C VAL A 186 -43.94 37.69 -25.43
N ARG A 187 -45.21 37.48 -25.10
CA ARG A 187 -45.66 36.65 -23.98
C ARG A 187 -46.45 35.47 -24.54
N VAL A 188 -46.07 34.26 -24.15
CA VAL A 188 -46.75 33.03 -24.56
C VAL A 188 -47.67 32.60 -23.42
N ILE A 189 -48.98 32.71 -23.62
CA ILE A 189 -49.99 32.34 -22.62
C ILE A 189 -50.77 31.16 -23.17
N GLU A 190 -50.51 29.95 -22.65
CA GLU A 190 -51.17 28.68 -23.01
C GLU A 190 -51.30 28.41 -24.53
N ASN A 191 -52.29 29.02 -25.18
CA ASN A 191 -52.63 28.86 -26.59
C ASN A 191 -52.55 30.16 -27.42
N GLU A 192 -52.08 31.27 -26.84
CA GLU A 192 -51.98 32.57 -27.51
C GLU A 192 -50.55 33.13 -27.41
N ILE A 193 -50.08 33.72 -28.51
CA ILE A 193 -48.85 34.50 -28.56
C ILE A 193 -49.27 35.97 -28.53
N VAL A 194 -49.05 36.62 -27.39
CA VAL A 194 -49.36 38.03 -27.19
C VAL A 194 -48.10 38.84 -27.47
N ILE A 195 -48.08 39.56 -28.59
CA ILE A 195 -47.02 40.53 -28.87
C ILE A 195 -47.35 41.79 -28.08
N LEU A 196 -46.50 42.11 -27.09
CA LEU A 196 -46.68 43.25 -26.20
C LEU A 196 -46.36 44.59 -26.91
N GLU A 197 -45.55 44.52 -27.96
CA GLU A 197 -45.20 45.65 -28.81
C GLU A 197 -46.02 45.73 -30.09
N GLN A 198 -46.24 46.95 -30.59
CA GLN A 198 -47.01 47.16 -31.82
C GLN A 198 -46.21 46.72 -33.06
N VAL A 199 -46.76 45.78 -33.83
CA VAL A 199 -46.23 45.42 -35.16
C VAL A 199 -46.45 46.58 -36.14
N GLN A 200 -45.37 47.12 -36.69
CA GLN A 200 -45.41 48.25 -37.61
C GLN A 200 -45.33 47.80 -39.07
N PHE A 201 -46.19 48.39 -39.91
CA PHE A 201 -46.21 48.19 -41.35
C PHE A 201 -45.70 49.44 -42.10
N ASP A 202 -45.20 49.25 -43.32
CA ASP A 202 -44.95 50.36 -44.24
C ASP A 202 -46.26 51.03 -44.65
N THR A 203 -46.27 52.36 -44.75
CA THR A 203 -47.48 53.13 -45.09
C THR A 203 -48.06 52.68 -46.42
N GLY A 204 -49.30 52.17 -46.39
CA GLY A 204 -50.03 51.70 -47.57
C GLY A 204 -49.58 50.33 -48.11
N LYS A 205 -48.78 49.55 -47.36
CA LYS A 205 -48.31 48.22 -47.76
C LYS A 205 -48.50 47.19 -46.65
N ALA A 206 -48.57 45.92 -47.03
CA ALA A 206 -48.58 44.78 -46.10
C ALA A 206 -47.16 44.27 -45.76
N THR A 207 -46.14 45.12 -45.92
CA THR A 207 -44.74 44.80 -45.58
C THR A 207 -44.42 45.24 -44.16
N ILE A 208 -43.86 44.34 -43.35
CA ILE A 208 -43.50 44.59 -41.94
C ILE A 208 -42.18 45.35 -41.91
N LYS A 209 -42.11 46.40 -41.09
CA LYS A 209 -40.86 47.16 -40.92
C LYS A 209 -39.80 46.29 -40.26
N LYS A 210 -38.53 46.52 -40.62
CA LYS A 210 -37.37 45.81 -40.03
C LYS A 210 -37.35 45.89 -38.49
N ALA A 211 -37.77 47.01 -37.92
CA ALA A 211 -37.85 47.20 -36.47
C ALA A 211 -38.84 46.24 -35.77
N SER A 212 -39.87 45.75 -36.48
CA SER A 212 -40.83 44.77 -35.94
C SER A 212 -40.48 43.34 -36.35
N SER A 213 -39.40 43.12 -37.11
CA SER A 213 -38.94 41.78 -37.50
C SER A 213 -38.28 41.03 -36.34
N GLU A 214 -37.86 41.71 -35.28
CA GLU A 214 -37.33 41.07 -34.06
C GLU A 214 -38.44 40.57 -33.12
N LEU A 215 -39.71 40.90 -33.42
CA LEU A 215 -40.90 40.52 -32.64
C LEU A 215 -41.58 39.23 -33.17
N LEU A 216 -41.13 38.71 -34.32
CA LEU A 216 -41.76 37.63 -35.10
C LEU A 216 -40.76 36.52 -35.41
#